data_AF-A0A6L5QFJ3-F1
#
_entry.id   AF-A0A6L5QFJ3-F1
#
_cell.length_a   1.000
_cell.length_b   1.000
_cell.length_c   1.000
_cell.angle_alpha   90.00
_cell.angle_beta   90.00
_cell.angle_gamma   90.00
#
_symmetry.space_group_name_H-M   'P 1'
#
loop_
_entity.id
_entity.type
_entity.pdbx_description
1 polymer ?
#
loop_
_entity_poly.entity_id
_entity_poly.type
_entity_poly.pdbx_seq_one_letter_code
_entity_poly.pdbx_strand_id
1 'polypeptide(L)' 'MDRQALVEALIRQLPGLLAVYVFGSRANGEARADSDLDLAGARRTARRYRTRTAGIWSTTSSLTKPLP' A
#
# COMPACT_ATOMS: atom_id res chain seq x y z
N MET A 1 5.01 0.83 -14.23
CA MET A 1 5.46 0.91 -12.82
C MET A 1 6.70 0.06 -12.66
N ASP A 2 7.74 0.59 -12.02
CA ASP A 2 8.93 -0.20 -11.68
C ASP A 2 8.70 -0.94 -10.35
N ARG A 3 8.59 -2.27 -10.43
CA ARG A 3 8.34 -3.12 -9.26
C ARG A 3 9.55 -3.17 -8.32
N GLN A 4 10.76 -3.10 -8.85
CA GLN A 4 11.96 -3.19 -8.06
C GLN A 4 12.17 -1.90 -7.25
N ALA A 5 11.99 -0.74 -7.89
CA ALA A 5 12.03 0.55 -7.20
C ALA A 5 10.99 0.67 -6.07
N LEU A 6 9.76 0.14 -6.28
CA LEU A 6 8.74 0.07 -5.23
C LEU A 6 9.20 -0.81 -4.06
N VAL A 7 9.66 -2.03 -4.33
CA VAL A 7 10.07 -2.97 -3.29
C VAL A 7 11.21 -2.38 -2.47
N GLU A 8 12.20 -1.74 -3.11
CA GLU A 8 13.28 -1.06 -2.39
C GLU A 8 12.77 0.09 -1.53
N ALA A 9 11.83 0.91 -2.03
CA ALA A 9 11.22 1.96 -1.24
C ALA A 9 10.48 1.42 -0.01
N LEU A 10 9.74 0.31 -0.16
CA LEU A 10 9.01 -0.35 0.92
C LEU A 10 9.97 -0.94 1.97
N ILE A 11 11.06 -1.59 1.55
CA ILE A 11 12.09 -2.12 2.47
C ILE A 11 12.75 -0.98 3.26
N ARG A 12 13.06 0.15 2.59
CA ARG A 12 13.65 1.32 3.24
C ARG A 12 12.70 1.97 4.26
N GLN A 13 11.41 2.07 3.95
CA GLN A 13 10.44 2.77 4.79
C GLN A 13 9.82 1.91 5.89
N LEU A 14 9.80 0.58 5.73
CA LEU A 14 9.16 -0.36 6.68
C LEU A 14 10.19 -1.38 7.21
N PRO A 15 11.07 -0.99 8.16
CA PRO A 15 12.03 -1.93 8.74
C PRO A 15 11.34 -3.14 9.38
N GLY A 16 11.74 -4.34 8.97
CA GLY A 16 11.14 -5.61 9.42
C GLY A 16 9.94 -6.09 8.59
N LEU A 17 9.69 -5.46 7.43
CA LEU A 17 8.78 -5.98 6.41
C LEU A 17 9.27 -7.35 5.95
N LEU A 18 8.39 -8.34 6.00
CA LEU A 18 8.66 -9.73 5.65
C LEU A 18 8.13 -10.08 4.27
N ALA A 19 6.96 -9.54 3.92
CA ALA A 19 6.30 -9.81 2.65
C ALA A 19 5.41 -8.63 2.25
N VAL A 20 5.22 -8.49 0.94
CA VAL A 20 4.29 -7.55 0.31
C VAL A 20 3.44 -8.32 -0.68
N TYR A 21 2.13 -8.13 -0.61
CA TYR A 21 1.17 -8.74 -1.52
C TYR A 21 0.43 -7.64 -2.29
N VAL A 22 0.33 -7.81 -3.61
CA VAL A 22 -0.46 -6.93 -4.47
C VAL A 22 -1.83 -7.57 -4.66
N PHE A 23 -2.89 -6.79 -4.45
CA PHE A 23 -4.26 -7.24 -4.68
C PHE A 23 -5.05 -6.17 -5.45
N GLY A 24 -6.34 -6.40 -5.65
CA GLY A 24 -7.22 -5.45 -6.33
C GLY A 24 -7.11 -5.48 -7.86
N SER A 25 -7.64 -4.45 -8.50
CA SER A 25 -7.84 -4.39 -9.97
C SER A 25 -6.53 -4.50 -10.75
N ARG A 26 -5.43 -3.95 -10.23
CA ARG A 26 -4.08 -4.07 -10.84
C ARG A 26 -3.50 -5.48 -10.75
N ALA A 27 -3.85 -6.25 -9.72
CA ALA A 27 -3.46 -7.65 -9.63
C ALA A 27 -4.29 -8.54 -10.58
N ASN A 28 -5.57 -8.21 -10.76
CA ASN A 28 -6.51 -9.00 -11.57
C ASN A 28 -6.50 -8.65 -13.06
N GLY A 29 -5.74 -7.62 -13.49
CA GLY A 29 -5.74 -7.16 -14.88
C GLY A 29 -6.96 -6.35 -15.29
N GLU A 30 -7.79 -5.94 -14.33
CA GLU A 30 -8.99 -5.13 -14.53
C GLU A 30 -8.74 -3.62 -14.32
N ALA A 31 -7.50 -3.25 -14.06
CA ALA A 31 -7.12 -1.87 -13.78
C ALA A 31 -7.28 -0.97 -15.00
N ARG A 32 -7.87 0.21 -14.76
CA ARG A 32 -7.84 1.37 -15.65
C ARG A 32 -6.58 2.19 -15.39
N ALA A 33 -6.27 3.13 -16.28
CA ALA A 33 -5.06 3.97 -16.18
C ALA A 33 -4.99 4.76 -14.85
N ASP A 34 -6.14 5.12 -14.31
CA ASP A 34 -6.33 5.87 -13.05
C ASP A 34 -6.55 4.98 -11.82
N SER A 35 -6.53 3.66 -11.98
CA SER A 35 -6.75 2.75 -10.85
C SER A 35 -5.60 2.80 -9.85
N ASP A 36 -5.91 2.80 -8.56
CA ASP A 36 -4.93 2.76 -7.49
C ASP A 36 -4.16 1.43 -7.43
N LEU A 37 -3.07 1.40 -6.66
CA LEU A 37 -2.31 0.18 -6.36
C LEU A 37 -2.57 -0.25 -4.91
N ASP A 38 -3.24 -1.38 -4.74
CA ASP A 38 -3.53 -1.94 -3.43
C ASP A 38 -2.41 -2.90 -2.97
N LEU A 39 -1.86 -2.64 -1.78
CA LEU A 39 -0.77 -3.41 -1.19
C LEU A 39 -1.09 -3.83 0.25
N ALA A 40 -0.82 -5.09 0.59
CA ALA A 40 -0.84 -5.60 1.95
C ALA A 40 0.58 -6.01 2.38
N GLY A 41 1.00 -5.59 3.57
CA GLY A 41 2.35 -5.87 4.09
C GLY A 41 2.32 -6.69 5.38
N ALA A 42 3.12 -7.74 5.44
CA ALA A 42 3.39 -8.47 6.68
C ALA A 42 4.68 -7.97 7.30
N ARG A 43 4.67 -7.63 8.59
CA ARG A 43 5.84 -7.11 9.32
C ARG A 43 6.06 -7.91 10.59
N ARG A 44 7.32 -8.25 10.89
CA ARG A 44 7.65 -8.88 12.18
C ARG A 44 7.75 -7.80 13.25
N THR A 45 6.75 -7.73 14.13
CA THR A 45 6.76 -6.78 15.25
C THR A 45 7.32 -7.46 16.49
N ALA A 46 8.52 -7.07 16.96
CA ALA A 46 9.11 -7.58 18.19
C ALA A 46 8.57 -6.91 19.48
N ARG A 47 7.67 -5.93 19.36
CA ARG A 47 7.18 -5.13 20.49
C ARG A 47 5.67 -5.28 20.57
N ARG A 48 5.16 -5.81 21.69
CA ARG A 48 3.75 -5.64 22.09
C ARG A 48 3.52 -4.15 22.31
N TYR A 49 3.24 -3.41 21.25
CA TYR A 49 2.45 -2.21 21.37
C TYR A 49 1.00 -2.66 21.43
N ARG A 50 0.34 -2.33 22.53
CA ARG A 50 -1.11 -2.39 22.64
C ARG A 50 -1.66 -1.38 21.63
N THR A 51 -1.88 -1.79 20.39
CA THR A 51 -2.51 -0.95 19.37
C THR A 51 -3.98 -0.87 19.68
N ARG A 52 -4.39 0.29 20.20
CA ARG A 52 -5.77 0.77 20.10
C ARG A 52 -6.15 0.72 18.63
N THR A 53 -7.21 0.01 18.31
CA THR A 53 -7.81 -0.15 16.98
C THR A 53 -8.34 1.20 16.50
N ALA A 54 -7.46 2.06 16.01
CA ALA A 54 -7.81 3.33 15.40
C ALA A 54 -6.75 3.63 14.33
N GLY A 55 -7.11 3.47 13.06
CA GLY A 55 -6.24 3.81 11.94
C GLY A 55 -5.90 2.67 10.98
N ILE A 56 -6.86 1.81 10.67
CA ILE A 56 -6.94 1.21 9.33
C ILE A 56 -8.24 1.81 8.78
N TRP A 57 -8.21 2.38 7.57
CA TRP A 57 -9.19 3.28 6.94
C TRP A 57 -8.88 4.77 7.09
N SER A 58 -8.00 5.27 6.21
CA SER A 58 -8.30 6.43 5.37
C SER A 58 -7.14 6.65 4.40
N THR A 59 -7.43 6.61 3.09
CA THR A 59 -7.11 7.65 2.10
C THR A 59 -7.44 7.06 0.73
N THR A 60 -8.73 7.05 0.39
CA THR A 60 -9.19 7.05 -1.00
C THR A 60 -9.82 8.42 -1.25
N SER A 61 -9.51 9.00 -2.40
CA SER A 61 -10.07 10.23 -2.97
C SER A 61 -9.48 11.57 -2.52
N SER A 62 -8.40 11.98 -3.18
CA SER A 62 -8.18 13.40 -3.51
C SER A 62 -7.14 13.56 -4.63
N LEU A 63 -7.51 13.19 -5.86
CA LEU A 63 -6.90 13.74 -7.09
C LEU A 63 -7.77 13.49 -8.34
N THR A 64 -9.06 13.81 -8.26
CA THR A 64 -9.93 13.95 -9.45
C THR A 64 -10.89 15.11 -9.26
N LYS A 65 -10.41 16.33 -9.50
CA LYS A 65 -11.23 17.42 -10.03
C LYS A 65 -10.48 18.09 -11.17
N PRO A 66 -11.04 18.17 -12.38
CA PRO A 66 -10.52 19.06 -13.40
C PRO A 66 -10.83 20.51 -12.98
N LEU A 67 -9.82 21.39 -13.08
CA LEU A 67 -10.02 22.84 -12.98
C LEU A 67 -10.85 23.32 -14.18
N PRO A 68 -11.86 24.19 -13.99
CA PRO A 68 -12.37 25.04 -15.06
C PRO A 68 -11.36 26.13 -15.44
#